data_AF-M4SSS4-F1
#
_entry.id   AF-M4SSS4-F1
#
_cell.length_a   1.000
_cell.length_b   1.000
_cell.length_c   1.000
_cell.angle_alpha   90.00
_cell.angle_beta   90.00
_cell.angle_gamma   90.00
#
_symmetry.space_group_name_H-M   'P 1'
#
loop_
_entity.id
_entity.type
_entity.pdbx_description
1 polymer ?
#
loop_
_entity_poly.entity_id
_entity_poly.type
_entity_poly.pdbx_seq_one_letter_code
_entity_poly.pdbx_strand_id
1 'polypeptide(L)'
;TTLKRQAVRSRIFSRIKATTKEETAAILLAEYFDRRAFKAIDNLTRTRMHVVIDATRAASYLKGRIDETMMLLAQSSSSTKNGCLVGTTAEQGKTYSAKQIDGVDCPLELKPLTSLKRQTDYIDSTGYKKLLSGTESGSTYTLTAGTHKCHLLGGKQAKLANTEQFTNSHTPFAGYITVTTGGGNIVLAALNDLKTASTDHIKAWKHAFEAANQVPNSQRMEANNETAPLDERPTIKDAVMKLARQNAQGKDPDLEQTLTSYFGGKEAAKVTVLTEAIDNVQIPKDVAQRQSQIHLGDISDIDELYSILSYYDRQTAQTIQDLRTQLDTANKKKDPKSAEEREKVCNEAKDDKEACKKLEGKGCTYNE
;
A
#
# COMPACT_ATOMS: atom_id res chain seq x y z
N THR A 1 4.58 -0.67 -6.11
CA THR A 1 5.27 -1.19 -7.31
C THR A 1 6.76 -1.45 -7.07
N THR A 2 7.48 -0.62 -6.29
CA THR A 2 8.91 -0.81 -6.02
C THR A 2 9.31 -2.17 -5.42
N LEU A 3 8.59 -2.65 -4.39
CA LEU A 3 8.88 -3.95 -3.76
C LEU A 3 8.78 -5.11 -4.76
N LYS A 4 7.72 -5.13 -5.56
CA LYS A 4 7.52 -6.22 -6.53
C LYS A 4 8.58 -6.22 -7.62
N ARG A 5 8.97 -5.04 -8.13
CA ARG A 5 10.08 -4.94 -9.08
C ARG A 5 11.37 -5.48 -8.49
N GLN A 6 11.71 -5.07 -7.26
CA GLN A 6 12.90 -5.59 -6.59
C GLN A 6 12.84 -7.10 -6.37
N ALA A 7 11.67 -7.66 -6.04
CA ALA A 7 11.51 -9.12 -5.97
C ALA A 7 11.83 -9.82 -7.30
N VAL A 8 11.32 -9.30 -8.42
CA VAL A 8 11.57 -9.89 -9.75
C VAL A 8 13.03 -9.71 -10.18
N ARG A 9 13.64 -8.54 -9.92
CA ARG A 9 15.07 -8.31 -10.18
C ARG A 9 15.95 -9.29 -9.40
N SER A 10 15.67 -9.51 -8.13
CA SER A 10 16.38 -10.51 -7.32
C SER A 10 16.24 -11.93 -7.90
N ARG A 11 15.06 -12.30 -8.43
CA ARG A 11 14.87 -13.59 -9.12
C ARG A 11 15.69 -13.68 -10.42
N ILE A 12 15.72 -12.62 -11.23
CA ILE A 12 16.54 -12.59 -12.45
C ILE A 12 18.01 -12.76 -12.10
N PHE A 13 18.49 -11.99 -11.11
CA PHE A 13 19.87 -12.06 -10.66
C PHE A 13 20.24 -13.46 -10.13
N SER A 14 19.35 -14.13 -9.39
CA SER A 14 19.62 -15.49 -8.92
C SER A 14 19.78 -16.49 -10.07
N ARG A 15 19.04 -16.32 -11.17
CA ARG A 15 19.23 -17.14 -12.39
C ARG A 15 20.54 -16.83 -13.11
N ILE A 16 20.91 -15.55 -13.20
CA ILE A 16 22.19 -15.13 -13.79
C ILE A 16 23.37 -15.68 -12.98
N LYS A 17 23.22 -15.73 -11.65
CA LYS A 17 24.24 -16.16 -10.69
C LYS A 17 24.07 -17.60 -10.24
N ALA A 18 23.37 -18.43 -11.02
CA ALA A 18 23.13 -19.83 -10.68
C ALA A 18 24.43 -20.56 -10.32
N THR A 19 24.38 -21.38 -9.28
CA THR A 19 25.50 -22.15 -8.69
C THR A 19 26.54 -21.33 -7.90
N THR A 20 26.30 -20.03 -7.68
CA THR A 20 27.14 -19.18 -6.81
C THR A 20 26.47 -18.93 -5.45
N LYS A 21 27.21 -18.36 -4.48
CA LYS A 21 26.64 -18.03 -3.15
C LYS A 21 25.58 -16.93 -3.24
N GLU A 22 25.74 -16.06 -4.23
CA GLU A 22 24.87 -14.93 -4.52
C GLU A 22 23.48 -15.35 -5.01
N GLU A 23 23.34 -16.56 -5.57
CA GLU A 23 22.04 -17.13 -5.96
C GLU A 23 21.10 -17.22 -4.76
N THR A 24 21.54 -17.90 -3.69
CA THR A 24 20.72 -18.14 -2.50
C THR A 24 20.36 -16.84 -1.80
N ALA A 25 21.32 -15.91 -1.71
CA ALA A 25 21.09 -14.59 -1.14
C ALA A 25 20.01 -13.81 -1.91
N ALA A 26 20.06 -13.86 -3.25
CA ALA A 26 19.07 -13.21 -4.10
C ALA A 26 17.70 -13.90 -4.07
N ILE A 27 17.64 -15.24 -3.95
CA ILE A 27 16.37 -15.97 -3.72
C ILE A 27 15.71 -15.50 -2.42
N LEU A 28 16.47 -15.43 -1.32
CA LEU A 28 15.96 -14.93 -0.04
C LEU A 28 15.48 -13.48 -0.12
N LEU A 29 16.23 -12.63 -0.82
CA LEU A 29 15.86 -11.24 -0.99
C LEU A 29 14.60 -11.09 -1.86
N ALA A 30 14.45 -11.92 -2.90
CA ALA A 30 13.22 -11.99 -3.69
C ALA A 30 12.01 -12.36 -2.83
N GLU A 31 12.15 -13.41 -2.01
CA GLU A 31 11.10 -13.86 -1.11
C GLU A 31 10.74 -12.80 -0.06
N TYR A 32 11.73 -12.12 0.50
CA TYR A 32 11.52 -10.98 1.39
C TYR A 32 10.65 -9.91 0.72
N PHE A 33 11.05 -9.43 -0.46
CA PHE A 33 10.33 -8.37 -1.15
C PHE A 33 8.93 -8.80 -1.60
N ASP A 34 8.75 -10.05 -2.04
CA ASP A 34 7.43 -10.59 -2.36
C ASP A 34 6.51 -10.60 -1.14
N ARG A 35 6.97 -11.15 -0.01
CA ARG A 35 6.17 -11.18 1.23
C ARG A 35 5.82 -9.78 1.71
N ARG A 36 6.76 -8.82 1.62
CA ARG A 36 6.52 -7.41 1.93
C ARG A 36 5.48 -6.79 1.00
N ALA A 37 5.57 -7.06 -0.30
CA ALA A 37 4.59 -6.58 -1.27
C ALA A 37 3.19 -7.15 -0.99
N PHE A 38 3.08 -8.45 -0.69
CA PHE A 38 1.81 -9.09 -0.36
C PHE A 38 1.21 -8.56 0.95
N LYS A 39 2.00 -8.42 2.03
CA LYS A 39 1.53 -7.80 3.28
C LYS A 39 1.01 -6.38 3.05
N ALA A 40 1.73 -5.58 2.26
CA ALA A 40 1.29 -4.22 1.93
C ALA A 40 -0.03 -4.20 1.14
N ILE A 41 -0.22 -5.11 0.18
CA ILE A 41 -1.48 -5.25 -0.57
C ILE A 41 -2.61 -5.74 0.34
N ASP A 42 -2.34 -6.70 1.22
CA ASP A 42 -3.33 -7.22 2.17
C ASP A 42 -3.78 -6.13 3.16
N ASN A 43 -2.83 -5.39 3.75
CA ASN A 43 -3.11 -4.26 4.63
C ASN A 43 -3.92 -3.17 3.91
N LEU A 44 -3.55 -2.85 2.66
CA LEU A 44 -4.28 -1.89 1.83
C LEU A 44 -5.73 -2.34 1.63
N THR A 45 -5.93 -3.58 1.20
CA THR A 45 -7.25 -4.12 0.80
C THR A 45 -8.15 -4.34 2.02
N ARG A 46 -7.63 -4.94 3.10
CA ARG A 46 -8.44 -5.31 4.27
C ARG A 46 -8.72 -4.16 5.22
N THR A 47 -7.79 -3.21 5.33
CA THR A 47 -7.86 -2.20 6.38
C THR A 47 -7.89 -0.79 5.80
N ARG A 48 -6.92 -0.42 4.95
CA ARG A 48 -6.72 0.99 4.59
C ARG A 48 -7.74 1.52 3.61
N MET A 49 -8.18 0.72 2.64
CA MET A 49 -9.24 1.12 1.70
C MET A 49 -10.51 1.50 2.44
N HIS A 50 -10.93 0.69 3.42
CA HIS A 50 -12.07 1.00 4.27
C HIS A 50 -11.90 2.34 4.99
N VAL A 51 -10.74 2.58 5.61
CA VAL A 51 -10.46 3.83 6.33
C VAL A 51 -10.51 5.06 5.41
N VAL A 52 -9.93 4.98 4.21
CA VAL A 52 -9.91 6.10 3.26
C VAL A 52 -11.31 6.38 2.69
N ILE A 53 -12.06 5.32 2.37
CA ILE A 53 -13.46 5.44 1.93
C ILE A 53 -14.31 6.02 3.06
N ASP A 54 -14.09 5.59 4.30
CA ASP A 54 -14.80 6.08 5.48
C ASP A 54 -14.56 7.58 5.72
N ALA A 55 -13.31 8.02 5.65
CA ALA A 55 -12.98 9.44 5.75
C ALA A 55 -13.60 10.26 4.61
N THR A 56 -13.58 9.72 3.38
CA THR A 56 -14.16 10.37 2.21
C THR A 56 -15.68 10.54 2.37
N ARG A 57 -16.40 9.48 2.75
CA ARG A 57 -17.86 9.55 2.94
C ARG A 57 -18.23 10.44 4.13
N ALA A 58 -17.49 10.37 5.24
CA ALA A 58 -17.78 11.15 6.43
C ALA A 58 -17.59 12.65 6.18
N ALA A 59 -16.47 13.04 5.56
CA ALA A 59 -16.20 14.41 5.18
C ALA A 59 -17.21 14.93 4.15
N SER A 60 -17.54 14.13 3.13
CA SER A 60 -18.49 14.53 2.07
C SER A 60 -19.91 14.68 2.61
N TYR A 61 -20.36 13.75 3.47
CA TYR A 61 -21.66 13.83 4.12
C TYR A 61 -21.77 15.09 4.99
N LEU A 62 -20.77 15.34 5.84
CA LEU A 62 -20.74 16.54 6.67
C LEU A 62 -20.70 17.82 5.81
N LYS A 63 -19.85 17.87 4.79
CA LYS A 63 -19.79 19.00 3.84
C LYS A 63 -21.15 19.24 3.20
N GLY A 64 -21.85 18.20 2.73
CA GLY A 64 -23.18 18.36 2.15
C GLY A 64 -24.19 18.98 3.12
N ARG A 65 -24.17 18.59 4.40
CA ARG A 65 -25.04 19.19 5.43
C ARG A 65 -24.69 20.65 5.72
N ILE A 66 -23.41 21.00 5.68
CA ILE A 66 -22.93 22.38 5.84
C ILE A 66 -23.32 23.22 4.62
N ASP A 67 -23.02 22.72 3.42
CA ASP A 67 -23.26 23.40 2.15
C ASP A 67 -24.74 23.69 1.95
N GLU A 68 -25.62 22.71 2.19
CA GLU A 68 -27.06 22.87 2.07
C GLU A 68 -27.60 23.96 3.01
N THR A 69 -27.15 23.93 4.27
CA THR A 69 -27.59 24.94 5.24
C THR A 69 -27.05 26.32 4.86
N MET A 70 -25.79 26.41 4.44
CA MET A 70 -25.18 27.68 4.03
C MET A 70 -25.87 28.25 2.79
N MET A 71 -26.21 27.41 1.81
CA MET A 71 -26.95 27.80 0.62
C MET A 71 -28.34 28.33 0.99
N LEU A 72 -29.06 27.62 1.85
CA LEU A 72 -30.39 28.05 2.32
C LEU A 72 -30.33 29.42 3.01
N LEU A 73 -29.33 29.66 3.87
CA LEU A 73 -29.14 30.96 4.51
C LEU A 73 -28.78 32.06 3.50
N ALA A 74 -27.89 31.76 2.54
CA ALA A 74 -27.48 32.73 1.52
C ALA A 74 -28.61 33.10 0.55
N GLN A 75 -29.49 32.14 0.23
CA GLN A 75 -30.67 32.35 -0.62
C GLN A 75 -31.84 33.00 0.13
N SER A 76 -31.85 32.91 1.47
CA SER A 76 -32.84 33.57 2.33
C SER A 76 -32.51 35.05 2.53
N SER A 77 -32.35 35.75 1.41
CA SER A 77 -31.98 37.16 1.33
C SER A 77 -32.91 37.91 0.37
N SER A 78 -33.26 39.14 0.70
CA SER A 78 -34.02 40.06 -0.16
C SER A 78 -33.37 41.44 -0.14
N SER A 79 -33.81 42.33 -1.04
CA SER A 79 -33.20 43.65 -1.19
C SER A 79 -33.38 44.60 0.00
N THR A 80 -34.31 44.32 0.93
CA THR A 80 -34.70 45.31 1.94
C THR A 80 -34.94 44.79 3.36
N LYS A 81 -35.29 43.51 3.55
CA LYS A 81 -35.80 43.02 4.84
C LYS A 81 -35.36 41.62 5.25
N ASN A 82 -34.99 40.76 4.30
CA ASN A 82 -34.59 39.38 4.60
C ASN A 82 -33.09 39.24 4.40
N GLY A 83 -32.39 38.67 5.38
CA GLY A 83 -30.97 38.38 5.25
C GLY A 83 -30.52 37.46 6.37
N CYS A 84 -30.17 36.23 6.01
CA CYS A 84 -29.69 35.23 6.97
C CYS A 84 -28.17 35.15 7.09
N LEU A 85 -27.45 35.62 6.08
CA LEU A 85 -26.03 35.90 6.15
C LEU A 85 -25.85 37.42 6.01
N VAL A 86 -25.04 38.01 6.87
CA VAL A 86 -24.79 39.46 6.93
C VAL A 86 -23.31 39.71 7.15
N GLY A 87 -22.85 40.93 6.87
CA GLY A 87 -21.47 41.34 7.20
C GLY A 87 -21.37 41.77 8.67
N THR A 88 -20.55 42.79 8.94
CA THR A 88 -20.45 43.41 10.27
C THR A 88 -21.69 44.21 10.67
N THR A 89 -22.59 44.49 9.73
CA THR A 89 -23.90 45.12 9.95
C THR A 89 -25.00 44.31 9.27
N ALA A 90 -26.23 44.37 9.80
CA ALA A 90 -27.40 43.73 9.20
C ALA A 90 -28.20 44.68 8.29
N GLU A 91 -27.51 45.55 7.56
CA GLU A 91 -28.13 46.45 6.57
C GLU A 91 -28.22 45.88 5.16
N GLN A 92 -27.53 44.76 4.92
CA GLN A 92 -27.59 44.04 3.65
C GLN A 92 -27.44 42.54 3.88
N GLY A 93 -28.38 41.77 3.31
CA GLY A 93 -28.25 40.32 3.24
C GLY A 93 -27.20 39.92 2.20
N LYS A 94 -26.28 39.04 2.58
CA LYS A 94 -25.21 38.52 1.73
C LYS A 94 -25.70 37.27 0.99
N THR A 95 -25.59 37.32 -0.33
CA THR A 95 -26.02 36.24 -1.23
C THR A 95 -24.84 35.39 -1.68
N TYR A 96 -25.13 34.18 -2.14
CA TYR A 96 -24.16 33.33 -2.81
C TYR A 96 -24.05 33.72 -4.29
N SER A 97 -22.86 34.10 -4.74
CA SER A 97 -22.60 34.43 -6.14
C SER A 97 -21.15 34.13 -6.50
N ALA A 98 -20.88 33.63 -7.71
CA ALA A 98 -19.52 33.36 -8.17
C ALA A 98 -18.67 32.50 -7.20
N LYS A 99 -19.31 31.54 -6.51
CA LYS A 99 -18.69 30.67 -5.50
C LYS A 99 -18.19 31.38 -4.24
N GLN A 100 -18.75 32.56 -3.96
CA GLN A 100 -18.39 33.40 -2.83
C GLN A 100 -19.62 33.83 -2.03
N ILE A 101 -19.38 34.16 -0.76
CA ILE A 101 -20.33 34.84 0.13
C ILE A 101 -19.57 36.01 0.77
N ASP A 102 -20.05 37.23 0.57
CA ASP A 102 -19.40 38.47 1.05
C ASP A 102 -17.92 38.58 0.66
N GLY A 103 -17.58 38.16 -0.57
CA GLY A 103 -16.21 38.15 -1.08
C GLY A 103 -15.31 37.04 -0.51
N VAL A 104 -15.83 36.20 0.39
CA VAL A 104 -15.12 35.03 0.92
C VAL A 104 -15.37 33.82 0.03
N ASP A 105 -14.30 33.15 -0.40
CA ASP A 105 -14.37 31.89 -1.12
C ASP A 105 -15.13 30.84 -0.31
N CYS A 106 -16.29 30.44 -0.84
CA CYS A 106 -17.18 29.49 -0.20
C CYS A 106 -17.87 28.63 -1.26
N PRO A 107 -17.13 27.80 -2.02
CA PRO A 107 -17.74 26.94 -3.03
C PRO A 107 -18.65 25.90 -2.37
N LEU A 108 -19.95 26.12 -2.49
CA LEU A 108 -21.03 25.25 -1.98
C LEU A 108 -21.30 24.11 -2.97
N GLU A 109 -20.23 23.43 -3.37
CA GLU A 109 -20.25 22.32 -4.33
C GLU A 109 -19.17 21.30 -3.96
N LEU A 110 -19.36 20.05 -4.38
CA LEU A 110 -18.33 19.04 -4.30
C LEU A 110 -17.37 19.18 -5.49
N LYS A 111 -16.07 19.28 -5.21
CA LYS A 111 -15.05 19.35 -6.26
C LYS A 111 -14.70 17.95 -6.79
N PRO A 112 -14.24 17.83 -8.05
CA PRO A 112 -13.70 16.58 -8.56
C PRO A 112 -12.60 16.03 -7.66
N LEU A 113 -12.59 14.70 -7.48
CA LEU A 113 -11.58 14.03 -6.69
C LEU A 113 -10.23 14.12 -7.41
N THR A 114 -9.25 14.74 -6.75
CA THR A 114 -7.87 14.89 -7.24
C THR A 114 -6.89 14.51 -6.14
N SER A 115 -5.67 14.12 -6.53
CA SER A 115 -4.63 13.80 -5.56
C SER A 115 -4.04 15.08 -4.99
N LEU A 116 -4.40 15.41 -3.75
CA LEU A 116 -3.91 16.58 -3.02
C LEU A 116 -3.45 16.17 -1.62
N LYS A 117 -2.45 16.89 -1.10
CA LYS A 117 -2.07 16.76 0.31
C LYS A 117 -3.18 17.35 1.17
N ARG A 118 -3.59 16.62 2.21
CA ARG A 118 -4.56 17.12 3.20
C ARG A 118 -4.00 18.37 3.89
N GLN A 119 -4.81 19.43 3.94
CA GLN A 119 -4.56 20.61 4.77
C GLN A 119 -5.18 20.44 6.16
N THR A 120 -4.57 21.07 7.17
CA THR A 120 -4.95 20.92 8.60
C THR A 120 -5.36 22.24 9.25
N ASP A 121 -5.60 23.29 8.45
CA ASP A 121 -5.88 24.64 8.95
C ASP A 121 -7.24 24.76 9.65
N TYR A 122 -8.20 23.93 9.26
CA TYR A 122 -9.57 23.94 9.78
C TYR A 122 -9.91 22.74 10.66
N ILE A 123 -9.29 21.58 10.36
CA ILE A 123 -9.43 20.34 11.12
C ILE A 123 -8.07 19.63 11.22
N ASP A 124 -7.59 19.44 12.44
CA ASP A 124 -6.37 18.69 12.74
C ASP A 124 -6.63 17.59 13.78
N SER A 125 -5.57 16.99 14.32
CA SER A 125 -5.69 15.92 15.33
C SER A 125 -6.29 16.39 16.65
N THR A 126 -6.34 17.70 16.92
CA THR A 126 -6.88 18.29 18.15
C THR A 126 -8.36 18.65 18.02
N GLY A 127 -8.84 18.92 16.80
CA GLY A 127 -10.25 19.23 16.53
C GLY A 127 -10.47 20.25 15.42
N TYR A 128 -11.62 20.92 15.51
CA TYR A 128 -12.03 22.03 14.63
C TYR A 128 -11.50 23.35 15.19
N LYS A 129 -10.68 24.09 14.42
CA LYS A 129 -9.89 25.22 14.95
C LYS A 129 -10.52 26.60 14.82
N LYS A 130 -11.33 26.81 13.77
CA LYS A 130 -11.85 28.14 13.39
C LYS A 130 -13.36 28.28 13.56
N LEU A 131 -14.02 27.28 14.13
CA LEU A 131 -15.42 27.37 14.49
C LEU A 131 -15.56 28.13 15.82
N LEU A 132 -16.61 28.93 15.93
CA LEU A 132 -16.99 29.58 17.18
C LEU A 132 -17.78 28.59 18.06
N SER A 133 -18.03 28.92 19.31
CA SER A 133 -18.84 28.07 20.19
C SER A 133 -19.46 28.85 21.34
N GLY A 134 -20.56 28.36 21.87
CA GLY A 134 -21.23 28.94 23.04
C GLY A 134 -22.56 29.60 22.69
N THR A 135 -23.15 30.23 23.71
CA THR A 135 -24.46 30.86 23.61
C THR A 135 -24.32 32.30 23.12
N GLU A 136 -25.21 32.69 22.20
CA GLU A 136 -25.33 34.08 21.76
C GLU A 136 -25.58 35.04 22.95
N SER A 137 -24.76 36.09 23.05
CA SER A 137 -24.94 37.20 23.99
C SER A 137 -24.62 38.53 23.29
N GLY A 138 -25.49 39.54 23.45
CA GLY A 138 -25.16 40.91 23.05
C GLY A 138 -24.89 41.18 21.55
N SER A 139 -25.17 40.23 20.65
CA SER A 139 -24.90 40.26 19.20
C SER A 139 -23.55 39.66 18.73
N THR A 140 -23.09 38.60 19.39
CA THR A 140 -21.82 37.92 19.07
C THR A 140 -21.88 37.15 17.74
N TYR A 141 -23.00 36.49 17.42
CA TYR A 141 -23.18 35.69 16.20
C TYR A 141 -24.36 36.17 15.34
N THR A 142 -25.35 36.80 15.98
CA THR A 142 -26.56 37.32 15.36
C THR A 142 -26.71 38.80 15.70
N LEU A 143 -26.83 39.66 14.68
CA LEU A 143 -26.96 41.09 14.90
C LEU A 143 -28.38 41.47 15.33
N THR A 144 -28.52 42.17 16.44
CA THR A 144 -29.81 42.62 16.98
C THR A 144 -30.34 43.87 16.25
N ALA A 145 -29.45 44.79 15.87
CA ALA A 145 -29.76 45.99 15.10
C ALA A 145 -29.68 45.75 13.58
N GLY A 146 -30.41 46.58 12.81
CA GLY A 146 -30.41 46.57 11.35
C GLY A 146 -31.70 46.10 10.69
N THR A 147 -31.81 46.36 9.38
CA THR A 147 -33.05 46.18 8.60
C THR A 147 -33.28 44.76 8.08
N HIS A 148 -32.23 43.97 7.90
CA HIS A 148 -32.32 42.60 7.39
C HIS A 148 -32.43 41.60 8.55
N LYS A 149 -33.48 40.78 8.52
CA LYS A 149 -33.78 39.79 9.57
C LYS A 149 -33.74 38.38 9.00
N CYS A 150 -33.33 37.43 9.83
CA CYS A 150 -33.33 36.01 9.50
C CYS A 150 -34.40 35.27 10.30
N HIS A 151 -35.48 34.87 9.64
CA HIS A 151 -36.53 34.11 10.31
C HIS A 151 -36.15 32.64 10.53
N LEU A 152 -35.30 32.07 9.66
CA LEU A 152 -34.83 30.68 9.77
C LEU A 152 -34.11 30.36 11.09
N LEU A 153 -33.47 31.37 11.69
CA LEU A 153 -32.72 31.27 12.93
C LEU A 153 -33.49 31.80 14.16
N GLY A 154 -34.80 32.08 14.00
CA GLY A 154 -35.67 32.51 15.09
C GLY A 154 -36.58 31.36 15.58
N GLY A 155 -36.55 31.06 16.87
CA GLY A 155 -37.35 29.99 17.48
C GLY A 155 -38.69 30.45 18.09
N LYS A 156 -39.02 31.74 17.97
CA LYS A 156 -40.30 32.34 18.39
C LYS A 156 -41.36 32.27 17.28
N GLN A 157 -42.63 32.41 17.66
CA GLN A 157 -43.72 32.66 16.70
C GLN A 157 -43.48 33.95 15.88
N ALA A 158 -44.15 34.08 14.74
CA ALA A 158 -43.90 35.10 13.71
C ALA A 158 -42.43 35.13 13.19
N LYS A 159 -41.70 34.01 13.30
CA LYS A 159 -40.40 33.78 12.66
C LYS A 159 -40.51 32.65 11.65
N LEU A 160 -39.69 31.60 11.76
CA LEU A 160 -39.85 30.40 10.92
C LEU A 160 -41.18 29.71 11.24
N ALA A 161 -41.55 29.66 12.51
CA ALA A 161 -42.87 29.24 12.94
C ALA A 161 -43.81 30.45 12.97
N ASN A 162 -44.99 30.33 12.36
CA ASN A 162 -45.91 31.45 12.19
C ASN A 162 -46.79 31.67 13.44
N THR A 163 -47.71 30.73 13.71
CA THR A 163 -48.75 30.87 14.73
C THR A 163 -48.31 30.43 16.12
N GLU A 164 -47.51 29.37 16.20
CA GLU A 164 -47.01 28.80 17.45
C GLU A 164 -45.49 28.67 17.37
N GLN A 165 -44.81 28.66 18.51
CA GLN A 165 -43.39 28.30 18.55
C GLN A 165 -43.21 26.79 18.30
N PHE A 166 -42.03 26.38 17.84
CA PHE A 166 -41.72 24.96 17.71
C PHE A 166 -41.78 24.23 19.04
N THR A 167 -42.29 23.00 19.05
CA THR A 167 -42.29 22.14 20.24
C THR A 167 -40.86 21.84 20.71
N ASN A 168 -39.92 21.68 19.78
CA ASN A 168 -38.53 21.35 20.04
C ASN A 168 -37.60 22.32 19.33
N SER A 169 -36.41 22.52 19.87
CA SER A 169 -35.32 23.24 19.19
C SER A 169 -34.96 22.52 17.89
N HIS A 170 -34.63 23.28 16.84
CA HIS A 170 -34.13 22.71 15.57
C HIS A 170 -32.64 22.98 15.39
N THR A 171 -31.96 22.06 14.71
CA THR A 171 -30.50 22.02 14.69
C THR A 171 -29.86 21.99 13.27
N PRO A 172 -29.75 23.16 12.61
CA PRO A 172 -29.07 23.28 11.32
C PRO A 172 -27.56 22.97 11.39
N PHE A 173 -26.88 22.92 10.23
CA PHE A 173 -25.44 22.61 10.13
C PHE A 173 -25.06 21.28 10.78
N ALA A 174 -25.83 20.24 10.50
CA ALA A 174 -25.65 18.92 11.13
C ALA A 174 -25.50 19.02 12.66
N GLY A 175 -26.39 19.78 13.31
CA GLY A 175 -26.37 19.88 14.75
C GLY A 175 -25.52 21.01 15.34
N TYR A 176 -24.64 21.65 14.56
CA TYR A 176 -23.70 22.63 15.10
C TYR A 176 -24.39 23.90 15.62
N ILE A 177 -25.44 24.34 14.93
CA ILE A 177 -26.27 25.46 15.38
C ILE A 177 -27.52 24.88 16.02
N THR A 178 -27.88 25.35 17.21
CA THR A 178 -29.18 25.09 17.83
C THR A 178 -29.99 26.39 17.84
N VAL A 179 -31.16 26.36 17.19
CA VAL A 179 -32.16 27.42 17.30
C VAL A 179 -33.10 27.02 18.42
N THR A 180 -33.05 27.79 19.51
CA THR A 180 -33.74 27.44 20.76
C THR A 180 -35.24 27.70 20.68
N THR A 181 -36.06 26.76 21.16
CA THR A 181 -37.52 26.95 21.26
C THR A 181 -37.86 28.21 22.05
N GLY A 182 -38.72 29.06 21.48
CA GLY A 182 -39.15 30.32 22.12
C GLY A 182 -38.02 31.35 22.26
N GLY A 183 -36.81 31.04 21.81
CA GLY A 183 -35.63 31.90 21.89
C GLY A 183 -35.50 32.83 20.70
N GLY A 184 -34.91 34.00 20.94
CA GLY A 184 -34.45 34.92 19.89
C GLY A 184 -33.01 34.65 19.43
N ASN A 185 -32.33 33.70 20.08
CA ASN A 185 -30.89 33.51 20.02
C ASN A 185 -30.54 32.07 19.63
N ILE A 186 -29.38 31.90 18.99
CA ILE A 186 -28.80 30.61 18.66
C ILE A 186 -27.75 30.18 19.69
N VAL A 187 -27.51 28.86 19.76
CA VAL A 187 -26.39 28.27 20.49
C VAL A 187 -25.50 27.54 19.50
N LEU A 188 -24.19 27.80 19.54
CA LEU A 188 -23.19 27.07 18.77
C LEU A 188 -22.62 25.95 19.65
N ALA A 189 -22.58 24.72 19.13
CA ALA A 189 -22.08 23.57 19.86
C ALA A 189 -20.63 23.78 20.34
N ALA A 190 -20.30 23.25 21.52
CA ALA A 190 -18.94 23.28 22.03
C ALA A 190 -18.00 22.49 21.10
N LEU A 191 -16.79 23.02 20.85
CA LEU A 191 -15.84 22.38 19.93
C LEU A 191 -15.40 20.99 20.40
N ASN A 192 -15.40 20.75 21.71
CA ASN A 192 -15.12 19.43 22.27
C ASN A 192 -16.22 18.41 21.95
N ASP A 193 -17.47 18.85 21.98
CA ASP A 193 -18.65 18.02 21.73
C ASP A 193 -18.70 17.53 20.28
N LEU A 194 -18.22 18.36 19.35
CA LEU A 194 -18.06 17.98 17.95
C LEU A 194 -17.09 16.80 17.75
N LYS A 195 -16.25 16.48 18.73
CA LYS A 195 -15.32 15.33 18.70
C LYS A 195 -15.83 14.12 19.48
N THR A 196 -16.65 14.34 20.51
CA THR A 196 -17.12 13.26 21.40
C THR A 196 -18.54 12.80 21.07
N ALA A 197 -19.31 13.62 20.36
CA ALA A 197 -20.75 13.51 20.13
C ALA A 197 -21.55 13.43 21.42
N SER A 198 -21.52 14.50 22.22
CA SER A 198 -22.35 14.65 23.43
C SER A 198 -23.86 14.54 23.14
N THR A 199 -24.27 14.72 21.89
CA THR A 199 -25.66 14.60 21.42
C THR A 199 -25.74 13.89 20.06
N ASP A 200 -26.92 13.36 19.74
CA ASP A 200 -27.14 12.63 18.48
C ASP A 200 -27.02 13.50 17.22
N HIS A 201 -27.39 14.78 17.30
CA HIS A 201 -27.46 15.65 16.12
C HIS A 201 -26.07 16.04 15.58
N ILE A 202 -25.01 16.01 16.40
CA ILE A 202 -23.62 16.33 15.99
C ILE A 202 -22.78 15.11 15.61
N LYS A 203 -23.36 13.91 15.52
CA LYS A 203 -22.63 12.66 15.18
C LYS A 203 -21.84 12.76 13.87
N ALA A 204 -22.33 13.52 12.88
CA ALA A 204 -21.63 13.72 11.62
C ALA A 204 -20.29 14.46 11.78
N TRP A 205 -20.22 15.41 12.73
CA TRP A 205 -18.99 16.13 13.06
C TRP A 205 -17.97 15.21 13.72
N LYS A 206 -18.41 14.38 14.66
CA LYS A 206 -17.54 13.39 15.31
C LYS A 206 -17.00 12.40 14.28
N HIS A 207 -17.88 11.82 13.47
CA HIS A 207 -17.47 10.80 12.52
C HIS A 207 -16.46 11.35 11.51
N ALA A 208 -16.67 12.57 10.99
CA ALA A 208 -15.70 13.22 10.11
C ALA A 208 -14.34 13.46 10.81
N PHE A 209 -14.34 13.87 12.08
CA PHE A 209 -13.12 14.06 12.86
C PHE A 209 -12.36 12.75 13.11
N GLU A 210 -13.06 11.72 13.59
CA GLU A 210 -12.46 10.40 13.87
C GLU A 210 -11.90 9.79 12.58
N ALA A 211 -12.69 9.76 11.50
CA ALA A 211 -12.29 9.17 10.24
C ALA A 211 -11.09 9.91 9.62
N ALA A 212 -11.06 11.24 9.69
CA ALA A 212 -9.93 12.04 9.21
C ALA A 212 -8.62 11.74 9.97
N ASN A 213 -8.69 11.40 11.26
CA ASN A 213 -7.54 11.04 12.08
C ASN A 213 -7.05 9.60 11.86
N GLN A 214 -7.88 8.73 11.28
CA GLN A 214 -7.49 7.37 10.93
C GLN A 214 -6.80 7.28 9.56
N VAL A 215 -6.96 8.29 8.69
CA VAL A 215 -6.32 8.30 7.36
C VAL A 215 -4.80 8.15 7.51
N PRO A 216 -4.19 7.09 6.94
CA PRO A 216 -2.76 6.87 7.05
C PRO A 216 -1.98 8.00 6.38
N ASN A 217 -0.92 8.47 7.04
CA ASN A 217 0.12 9.21 6.33
C ASN A 217 1.00 8.21 5.55
N SER A 218 1.64 8.66 4.47
CA SER A 218 2.50 7.82 3.61
C SER A 218 3.63 7.12 4.37
N GLN A 219 4.00 7.62 5.56
CA GLN A 219 5.01 7.02 6.45
C GLN A 219 4.52 5.75 7.18
N ARG A 220 3.20 5.58 7.35
CA ARG A 220 2.59 4.41 8.02
C ARG A 220 2.18 3.29 7.07
N MET A 221 2.59 3.36 5.82
CA MET A 221 2.37 2.25 4.90
C MET A 221 3.33 1.11 5.24
N GLU A 222 2.81 -0.10 5.43
CA GLU A 222 3.61 -1.34 5.48
C GLU A 222 4.44 -1.58 4.20
N ALA A 223 4.31 -0.71 3.20
CA ALA A 223 5.13 -0.64 2.02
C ALA A 223 6.57 -0.14 2.28
N ASN A 224 6.86 0.48 3.43
CA ASN A 224 8.22 0.97 3.76
C ASN A 224 9.09 -0.19 4.24
N ASN A 225 10.20 -0.47 3.56
CA ASN A 225 11.15 -1.55 3.93
C ASN A 225 11.48 -1.54 5.44
N GLU A 226 11.69 -2.75 6.00
CA GLU A 226 12.23 -2.86 7.36
C GLU A 226 13.67 -2.34 7.33
N THR A 227 14.04 -1.48 8.27
CA THR A 227 15.36 -0.84 8.33
C THR A 227 16.27 -1.39 9.41
N ALA A 228 15.73 -2.17 10.35
CA ALA A 228 16.47 -2.83 11.43
C ALA A 228 17.54 -3.79 10.88
N PRO A 229 18.49 -4.26 11.70
CA PRO A 229 19.35 -5.39 11.36
C PRO A 229 18.57 -6.62 10.87
N LEU A 230 19.18 -7.45 10.03
CA LEU A 230 18.53 -8.58 9.37
C LEU A 230 17.97 -9.62 10.35
N ASP A 231 18.67 -9.84 11.45
CA ASP A 231 18.29 -10.70 12.57
C ASP A 231 17.25 -10.07 13.49
N GLU A 232 16.71 -8.90 13.15
CA GLU A 232 15.56 -8.27 13.82
C GLU A 232 14.35 -8.16 12.89
N ARG A 233 14.56 -8.33 11.58
CA ARG A 233 13.53 -8.25 10.53
C ARG A 233 12.61 -9.48 10.55
N PRO A 234 11.35 -9.37 11.01
CA PRO A 234 10.47 -10.54 11.12
C PRO A 234 10.22 -11.20 9.76
N THR A 235 10.19 -10.42 8.67
CA THR A 235 9.93 -10.98 7.33
C THR A 235 11.14 -11.74 6.79
N ILE A 236 12.36 -11.29 7.05
CA ILE A 236 13.59 -12.00 6.65
C ILE A 236 13.79 -13.26 7.49
N LYS A 237 13.54 -13.20 8.80
CA LYS A 237 13.55 -14.40 9.67
C LYS A 237 12.66 -15.51 9.13
N ASP A 238 11.41 -15.17 8.80
CA ASP A 238 10.44 -16.13 8.31
C ASP A 238 10.78 -16.65 6.89
N ALA A 239 11.50 -15.86 6.07
CA ALA A 239 12.02 -16.33 4.78
C ALA A 239 13.18 -17.33 4.97
N VAL A 240 14.18 -16.94 5.78
CA VAL A 240 15.35 -17.78 6.09
C VAL A 240 14.93 -19.11 6.72
N MET A 241 14.03 -19.10 7.71
CA MET A 241 13.53 -20.32 8.36
C MET A 241 12.91 -21.30 7.36
N LYS A 242 12.03 -20.80 6.47
CA LYS A 242 11.32 -21.65 5.51
C LYS A 242 12.22 -22.15 4.39
N LEU A 243 13.25 -21.40 4.01
CA LEU A 243 14.22 -21.83 3.00
C LEU A 243 15.26 -22.81 3.57
N ALA A 244 15.81 -22.52 4.75
CA ALA A 244 16.91 -23.27 5.35
C ALA A 244 16.46 -24.56 6.06
N ARG A 245 15.21 -24.62 6.54
CA ARG A 245 14.71 -25.79 7.29
C ARG A 245 13.30 -26.17 6.86
N GLN A 246 13.19 -26.97 5.81
CA GLN A 246 11.90 -27.43 5.27
C GLN A 246 10.99 -28.16 6.30
N ASN A 247 11.52 -28.59 7.47
CA ASN A 247 10.77 -29.35 8.49
C ASN A 247 10.99 -28.92 9.95
N ALA A 248 11.61 -27.76 10.24
CA ALA A 248 11.87 -27.38 11.63
C ALA A 248 10.76 -26.50 12.22
N GLN A 249 10.08 -27.00 13.26
CA GLN A 249 9.30 -26.18 14.18
C GLN A 249 10.24 -25.62 15.26
N GLY A 250 10.31 -24.29 15.42
CA GLY A 250 11.10 -23.64 16.48
C GLY A 250 11.88 -22.40 16.03
N LYS A 251 12.61 -21.77 16.96
CA LYS A 251 13.62 -20.74 16.64
C LYS A 251 14.81 -21.41 15.94
N ASP A 252 15.41 -20.76 14.94
CA ASP A 252 16.74 -21.16 14.49
C ASP A 252 17.72 -20.93 15.65
N PRO A 253 18.40 -21.96 16.18
CA PRO A 253 19.52 -21.74 17.09
C PRO A 253 20.68 -20.99 16.42
N ASP A 254 20.69 -20.83 15.08
CA ASP A 254 21.84 -20.32 14.33
C ASP A 254 21.45 -19.34 13.19
N LEU A 255 20.43 -18.51 13.41
CA LEU A 255 19.96 -17.50 12.47
C LEU A 255 21.10 -16.56 12.02
N GLU A 256 21.97 -16.16 12.95
CA GLU A 256 23.06 -15.23 12.70
C GLU A 256 24.11 -15.81 11.76
N GLN A 257 24.52 -17.07 11.96
CA GLN A 257 25.45 -17.74 11.04
C GLN A 257 24.80 -17.96 9.68
N THR A 258 23.51 -18.30 9.64
CA THR A 258 22.78 -18.48 8.38
C THR A 258 22.71 -17.18 7.59
N LEU A 259 22.37 -16.06 8.24
CA LEU A 259 22.39 -14.74 7.63
C LEU A 259 23.80 -14.35 7.17
N THR A 260 24.83 -14.64 7.97
CA THR A 260 26.22 -14.36 7.62
C THR A 260 26.67 -15.18 6.41
N SER A 261 26.26 -16.44 6.31
CA SER A 261 26.55 -17.31 5.17
C SER A 261 25.97 -16.79 3.86
N TYR A 262 24.73 -16.26 3.90
CA TYR A 262 24.04 -15.79 2.69
C TYR A 262 24.32 -14.33 2.35
N PHE A 263 24.31 -13.44 3.33
CA PHE A 263 24.42 -11.99 3.12
C PHE A 263 25.80 -11.43 3.46
N GLY A 264 26.71 -12.23 4.02
CA GLY A 264 28.04 -11.76 4.46
C GLY A 264 27.99 -10.90 5.73
N GLY A 265 26.89 -10.98 6.50
CA GLY A 265 26.68 -10.30 7.77
C GLY A 265 25.18 -10.09 8.07
N LYS A 266 24.88 -9.52 9.23
CA LYS A 266 23.49 -9.23 9.67
C LYS A 266 23.11 -7.75 9.61
N GLU A 267 24.05 -6.89 9.27
CA GLU A 267 23.84 -5.45 9.25
C GLU A 267 22.81 -5.07 8.17
N ALA A 268 21.99 -4.06 8.45
CA ALA A 268 20.98 -3.57 7.51
C ALA A 268 21.57 -3.21 6.13
N ALA A 269 22.81 -2.73 6.09
CA ALA A 269 23.53 -2.35 4.89
C ALA A 269 23.80 -3.53 3.93
N LYS A 270 23.83 -4.78 4.41
CA LYS A 270 24.07 -5.96 3.55
C LYS A 270 22.97 -6.15 2.50
N VAL A 271 21.73 -5.78 2.84
CA VAL A 271 20.62 -5.76 1.88
C VAL A 271 20.84 -4.70 0.80
N THR A 272 21.32 -3.52 1.17
CA THR A 272 21.63 -2.45 0.23
C THR A 272 22.71 -2.88 -0.75
N VAL A 273 23.83 -3.44 -0.25
CA VAL A 273 24.93 -3.95 -1.07
C VAL A 273 24.44 -5.00 -2.08
N LEU A 274 23.61 -5.96 -1.63
CA LEU A 274 23.07 -6.97 -2.53
C LEU A 274 22.09 -6.38 -3.55
N THR A 275 21.25 -5.43 -3.14
CA THR A 275 20.30 -4.73 -4.03
C THR A 275 21.05 -3.92 -5.10
N GLU A 276 22.14 -3.25 -4.73
CA GLU A 276 23.02 -2.54 -5.66
C GLU A 276 23.71 -3.50 -6.64
N ALA A 277 24.19 -4.66 -6.16
CA ALA A 277 24.77 -5.68 -7.03
C ALA A 277 23.74 -6.25 -8.03
N ILE A 278 22.49 -6.44 -7.58
CA ILE A 278 21.36 -6.84 -8.41
C ILE A 278 21.06 -5.77 -9.45
N ASP A 279 20.89 -4.52 -9.02
CA ASP A 279 20.54 -3.41 -9.91
C ASP A 279 21.66 -3.15 -10.95
N ASN A 280 22.93 -3.37 -10.59
CA ASN A 280 24.07 -3.17 -11.49
C ASN A 280 24.31 -4.31 -12.50
N VAL A 281 23.66 -5.48 -12.37
CA VAL A 281 23.89 -6.56 -13.34
C VAL A 281 23.40 -6.13 -14.73
N GLN A 282 24.21 -6.37 -15.74
CA GLN A 282 23.86 -6.04 -17.12
C GLN A 282 23.02 -7.16 -17.74
N ILE A 283 21.88 -6.77 -18.31
CA ILE A 283 21.07 -7.61 -19.17
C ILE A 283 21.56 -7.39 -20.60
N PRO A 284 22.12 -8.43 -21.26
CA PRO A 284 22.63 -8.32 -22.61
C PRO A 284 21.56 -7.90 -23.62
N LYS A 285 22.04 -7.43 -24.78
CA LYS A 285 21.20 -7.31 -25.99
C LYS A 285 20.56 -8.66 -26.31
N ASP A 286 19.39 -8.63 -26.96
CA ASP A 286 18.63 -9.78 -27.48
C ASP A 286 17.94 -10.65 -26.42
N VAL A 287 18.34 -10.57 -25.14
CA VAL A 287 17.57 -11.14 -24.03
C VAL A 287 16.17 -10.53 -24.02
N ALA A 288 15.14 -11.37 -24.08
CA ALA A 288 13.74 -10.94 -24.17
C ALA A 288 13.48 -9.89 -25.29
N GLN A 289 14.15 -10.03 -26.45
CA GLN A 289 14.00 -9.16 -27.64
C GLN A 289 14.46 -7.70 -27.44
N ARG A 290 15.30 -7.46 -26.44
CA ARG A 290 15.86 -6.13 -26.19
C ARG A 290 16.81 -5.69 -27.30
N GLN A 291 16.71 -4.42 -27.68
CA GLN A 291 17.55 -3.81 -28.72
C GLN A 291 18.93 -3.37 -28.21
N SER A 292 19.09 -3.19 -26.90
CA SER A 292 20.33 -2.77 -26.27
C SER A 292 20.53 -3.42 -24.91
N GLN A 293 21.80 -3.47 -24.50
CA GLN A 293 22.20 -3.80 -23.14
C GLN A 293 21.71 -2.72 -22.16
N ILE A 294 21.34 -3.13 -20.94
CA ILE A 294 20.92 -2.22 -19.87
C ILE A 294 21.28 -2.80 -18.50
N HIS A 295 21.41 -1.96 -17.47
CA HIS A 295 21.44 -2.44 -16.09
C HIS A 295 20.03 -2.87 -15.64
N LEU A 296 19.95 -3.96 -14.88
CA LEU A 296 18.69 -4.49 -14.37
C LEU A 296 17.93 -3.48 -13.50
N GLY A 297 18.66 -2.62 -12.80
CA GLY A 297 18.13 -1.53 -11.98
C GLY A 297 17.40 -0.43 -12.74
N ASP A 298 17.76 -0.24 -14.02
CA ASP A 298 17.17 0.78 -14.88
C ASP A 298 15.86 0.29 -15.55
N ILE A 299 15.54 -0.99 -15.45
CA ILE A 299 14.32 -1.58 -16.02
C ILE A 299 13.14 -1.30 -15.07
N SER A 300 12.34 -0.27 -15.38
CA SER A 300 11.19 0.13 -14.56
C SER A 300 9.89 -0.61 -14.87
N ASP A 301 9.78 -1.19 -16.06
CA ASP A 301 8.60 -1.94 -16.50
C ASP A 301 8.61 -3.35 -15.89
N ILE A 302 7.51 -3.69 -15.22
CA ILE A 302 7.38 -4.99 -14.55
C ILE A 302 7.14 -6.12 -15.55
N ASP A 303 6.47 -5.85 -16.67
CA ASP A 303 6.17 -6.88 -17.68
C ASP A 303 7.45 -7.24 -18.45
N GLU A 304 8.30 -6.25 -18.70
CA GLU A 304 9.65 -6.44 -19.21
C GLU A 304 10.52 -7.29 -18.26
N LEU A 305 10.50 -6.99 -16.95
CA LEU A 305 11.20 -7.81 -15.95
C LEU A 305 10.69 -9.28 -15.96
N TYR A 306 9.38 -9.50 -16.04
CA TYR A 306 8.84 -10.86 -16.12
C TYR A 306 9.24 -11.59 -17.41
N SER A 307 9.35 -10.87 -18.53
CA SER A 307 9.82 -11.45 -19.80
C SER A 307 11.28 -11.89 -19.70
N ILE A 308 12.13 -11.07 -19.07
CA ILE A 308 13.54 -11.40 -18.80
C ILE A 308 13.65 -12.60 -17.85
N LEU A 309 12.87 -12.61 -16.77
CA LEU A 309 12.84 -13.75 -15.84
C LEU A 309 12.46 -15.05 -16.58
N SER A 310 11.40 -15.01 -17.39
CA SER A 310 10.94 -16.16 -18.19
C SER A 310 12.01 -16.66 -19.16
N TYR A 311 12.76 -15.74 -19.77
CA TYR A 311 13.90 -16.08 -20.63
C TYR A 311 14.96 -16.87 -19.86
N TYR A 312 15.40 -16.36 -18.70
CA TYR A 312 16.43 -17.04 -17.91
C TYR A 312 15.93 -18.35 -17.29
N ASP A 313 14.67 -18.43 -16.85
CA ASP A 313 14.06 -19.68 -16.37
C ASP A 313 14.07 -20.76 -17.47
N ARG A 314 13.72 -20.37 -18.72
CA ARG A 314 13.81 -21.27 -19.88
C ARG A 314 15.25 -21.71 -20.15
N GLN A 315 16.20 -20.78 -20.12
CA GLN A 315 17.61 -21.09 -20.33
C GLN A 315 18.15 -22.07 -19.28
N THR A 316 17.81 -21.86 -17.99
CA THR A 316 18.15 -22.79 -16.91
C THR A 316 17.56 -24.18 -17.15
N ALA A 317 16.29 -24.27 -17.54
CA ALA A 317 15.64 -25.54 -17.84
C ALA A 317 16.30 -26.28 -19.02
N GLN A 318 16.69 -25.56 -20.07
CA GLN A 318 17.43 -26.12 -21.22
C GLN A 318 18.80 -26.64 -20.79
N THR A 319 19.57 -25.88 -20.02
CA THR A 319 20.87 -26.32 -19.49
C THR A 319 20.74 -27.59 -18.65
N ILE A 320 19.70 -27.70 -17.80
CA ILE A 320 19.45 -28.92 -17.02
C ILE A 320 19.17 -30.11 -17.93
N GLN A 321 18.38 -29.92 -18.99
CA GLN A 321 18.07 -30.97 -19.96
C GLN A 321 19.33 -31.44 -20.71
N ASP A 322 20.18 -30.50 -21.12
CA ASP A 322 21.42 -30.79 -21.82
C ASP A 322 22.40 -31.56 -20.92
N LEU A 323 22.54 -31.13 -19.66
CA LEU A 323 23.38 -31.82 -18.67
C LEU A 323 22.89 -33.24 -18.37
N ARG A 324 21.58 -33.46 -18.27
CA ARG A 324 21.01 -34.81 -18.13
C ARG A 324 21.34 -35.69 -19.33
N THR A 325 21.19 -35.15 -20.54
CA THR A 325 21.49 -35.86 -21.78
C THR A 325 22.97 -36.23 -21.90
N GLN A 326 23.86 -35.31 -21.50
CA GLN A 326 25.30 -35.55 -21.43
C GLN A 326 25.66 -36.62 -20.39
N LEU A 327 25.03 -36.58 -19.22
CA LEU A 327 25.24 -37.57 -18.15
C LEU A 327 24.81 -38.98 -18.61
N ASP A 328 23.65 -39.11 -19.25
CA ASP A 328 23.16 -40.38 -19.79
C ASP A 328 24.10 -40.93 -20.87
N THR A 329 24.58 -40.06 -21.76
CA THR A 329 25.54 -40.44 -22.81
C THR A 329 26.88 -40.88 -22.22
N ALA A 330 27.38 -40.18 -21.20
CA ALA A 330 28.62 -40.53 -20.51
C ALA A 330 28.51 -41.86 -19.75
N ASN A 331 27.35 -42.13 -19.13
CA ASN A 331 27.10 -43.39 -18.44
C ASN A 331 27.04 -44.57 -19.41
N LYS A 332 26.40 -44.41 -20.58
CA LYS A 332 26.39 -45.43 -21.65
C LYS A 332 27.78 -45.76 -22.19
N LYS A 333 28.72 -44.80 -22.18
CA LYS A 333 30.13 -45.02 -22.59
C LYS A 333 30.98 -45.72 -21.51
N LYS A 334 30.51 -45.79 -20.26
CA LYS A 334 31.21 -46.47 -19.15
C LYS A 334 30.80 -47.93 -18.98
N ASP A 335 29.81 -48.41 -19.74
CA ASP A 335 29.57 -49.84 -19.83
C ASP A 335 30.82 -50.52 -20.44
N PRO A 336 31.41 -51.50 -19.75
CA PRO A 336 32.73 -52.01 -20.10
C PRO A 336 32.63 -52.76 -21.43
N LYS A 337 33.29 -52.26 -22.48
CA LYS A 337 33.50 -52.88 -23.80
C LYS A 337 32.38 -53.83 -24.21
N SER A 338 31.54 -53.41 -25.17
CA SER A 338 30.46 -54.23 -25.75
C SER A 338 30.83 -55.71 -25.80
N ALA A 339 29.87 -56.61 -25.52
CA ALA A 339 30.12 -58.06 -25.50
C ALA A 339 30.93 -58.54 -26.72
N GLU A 340 30.74 -57.91 -27.87
CA GLU A 340 31.48 -58.12 -29.13
C GLU A 340 32.98 -57.83 -29.06
N GLU A 341 33.41 -56.80 -28.32
CA GLU A 341 34.84 -56.51 -28.11
C GLU A 341 35.48 -57.49 -27.11
N ARG A 342 34.73 -57.94 -26.09
CA ARG A 342 35.21 -58.99 -25.17
C ARG A 342 35.37 -60.32 -25.91
N GLU A 343 34.39 -60.66 -26.74
CA GLU A 343 34.42 -61.87 -27.54
C GLU A 343 35.56 -61.86 -28.57
N LYS A 344 35.84 -60.73 -29.22
CA LYS A 344 37.05 -60.58 -30.05
C LYS A 344 38.34 -60.85 -29.28
N VAL A 345 38.48 -60.30 -28.07
CA VAL A 345 39.67 -60.49 -27.23
C VAL A 345 39.82 -61.96 -26.78
N CYS A 346 38.72 -62.65 -26.50
CA CYS A 346 38.76 -64.07 -26.17
C CYS A 346 39.06 -64.94 -27.40
N ASN A 347 38.52 -64.59 -28.57
CA ASN A 347 38.70 -65.33 -29.83
C ASN A 347 40.13 -65.23 -30.39
N GLU A 348 40.96 -64.31 -29.93
CA GLU A 348 42.40 -64.26 -30.25
C GLU A 348 43.16 -65.48 -29.72
N ALA A 349 42.69 -66.12 -28.63
CA ALA A 349 43.32 -67.31 -28.05
C ALA A 349 43.03 -68.60 -28.83
N LYS A 350 42.01 -68.62 -29.69
CA LYS A 350 41.56 -69.82 -30.44
C LYS A 350 41.46 -71.05 -29.53
N ASP A 351 41.92 -72.21 -29.98
CA ASP A 351 41.89 -73.48 -29.24
C ASP A 351 43.12 -73.67 -28.31
N ASP A 352 43.91 -72.61 -28.06
CA ASP A 352 45.06 -72.68 -27.15
C ASP A 352 44.62 -72.45 -25.69
N LYS A 353 44.54 -73.54 -24.94
CA LYS A 353 44.18 -73.56 -23.53
C LYS A 353 45.08 -72.68 -22.65
N GLU A 354 46.38 -72.61 -22.93
CA GLU A 354 47.33 -71.81 -22.14
C GLU A 354 47.23 -70.31 -22.50
N ALA A 355 46.93 -69.99 -23.76
CA ALA A 355 46.63 -68.61 -24.17
C ALA A 355 45.32 -68.12 -23.54
N CYS A 356 44.28 -68.95 -23.48
CA CYS A 356 43.00 -68.58 -22.87
C CYS A 356 43.12 -68.36 -21.35
N LYS A 357 43.89 -69.17 -20.63
CA LYS A 357 44.14 -68.98 -19.18
C LYS A 357 44.75 -67.62 -18.85
N LYS A 358 45.63 -67.10 -19.71
CA LYS A 358 46.23 -65.76 -19.54
C LYS A 358 45.21 -64.62 -19.71
N LEU A 359 44.00 -64.92 -20.22
CA LEU A 359 42.92 -63.97 -20.46
C LEU A 359 41.76 -64.11 -19.46
N GLU A 360 41.84 -64.99 -18.46
CA GLU A 360 40.81 -65.17 -17.41
C GLU A 360 40.49 -63.86 -16.67
N GLY A 361 41.50 -63.03 -16.40
CA GLY A 361 41.34 -61.71 -15.77
C GLY A 361 40.54 -60.70 -16.62
N LYS A 362 40.26 -61.03 -17.89
CA LYS A 362 39.39 -60.27 -18.80
C LYS A 362 38.01 -60.91 -19.00
N GLY A 363 37.72 -62.00 -18.29
CA GLY A 363 36.44 -62.71 -18.32
C GLY A 363 36.30 -63.77 -19.41
N CYS A 364 37.41 -64.26 -20.00
CA CYS A 364 37.42 -65.34 -20.98
C CYS A 364 37.52 -66.71 -20.30
N THR A 365 36.73 -67.69 -20.71
CA THR A 365 36.78 -69.07 -20.19
C THR A 365 36.96 -70.07 -21.34
N TYR A 366 37.91 -71.00 -21.21
CA TYR A 366 38.15 -72.05 -22.19
C TYR A 366 37.04 -73.10 -22.09
N ASN A 367 36.40 -73.43 -23.21
CA ASN A 367 35.40 -74.49 -23.29
C ASN A 367 36.07 -75.73 -23.88
N GLU A 368 36.08 -76.84 -23.13
CA GLU A 368 36.79 -78.08 -23.49
C GLU A 368 36.15 -78.89 -24.61
#